data_AF-A0A957NBV8-F1
#
_entry.id   AF-A0A957NBV8-F1
#
_cell.length_a   1.000
_cell.length_b   1.000
_cell.length_c   1.000
_cell.angle_alpha   90.00
_cell.angle_beta   90.00
_cell.angle_gamma   90.00
#
_symmetry.space_group_name_H-M   'P 1'
#
loop_
_entity.id
_entity.type
_entity.pdbx_description
1 polymer ?
#
loop_
_entity_poly.entity_id
_entity_poly.type
_entity_poly.pdbx_seq_one_letter_code
_entity_poly.pdbx_strand_id
1 'polypeptide(L)'
;GTEVSIFSWLYHTAEHPDENGNVLIGANILRKLLEDHENMRKQLDAGTSTLGADIFLRDAKMLNQSSVKIYATALQVFSTYLWEQWLISFDFAGAMENASAWQCIKAEHIAGFAEWMKSMGYARSTTEYRCSIIKRYAKLAHEAGVISHDCMQQIKDVCVASTDNQLL
;
A
#
# COMPACT_ATOMS: atom_id res chain seq x y z
N GLY A 1 27.70 10.75 -1.00
CA GLY A 1 28.08 9.34 -1.15
C GLY A 1 26.82 8.59 -1.51
N THR A 2 26.74 8.08 -2.72
CA THR A 2 25.54 7.44 -3.28
C THR A 2 25.37 6.04 -2.70
N GLU A 3 24.56 5.91 -1.64
CA GLU A 3 23.91 4.64 -1.34
C GLU A 3 22.84 4.40 -2.41
N VAL A 4 23.18 3.63 -3.43
CA VAL A 4 22.18 3.06 -4.31
C VAL A 4 21.41 2.04 -3.47
N SER A 5 20.16 2.38 -3.15
CA SER A 5 19.24 1.47 -2.46
C SER A 5 19.19 0.14 -3.20
N ILE A 6 19.31 -0.97 -2.46
CA ILE A 6 19.20 -2.34 -2.99
C ILE A 6 17.93 -2.50 -3.84
N PHE A 7 16.87 -1.74 -3.54
CA PHE A 7 15.62 -1.72 -4.31
C PHE A 7 15.70 -0.92 -5.62
N SER A 8 16.49 0.16 -5.67
CA SER A 8 16.77 0.88 -6.92
C SER A 8 17.63 0.04 -7.86
N TRP A 9 18.58 -0.72 -7.33
CA TRP A 9 19.35 -1.71 -8.10
C TRP A 9 18.44 -2.84 -8.60
N LEU A 10 17.60 -3.42 -7.75
CA LEU A 10 16.68 -4.50 -8.13
C LEU A 10 15.66 -4.08 -9.21
N TYR A 11 15.11 -2.87 -9.13
CA TYR A 11 14.16 -2.36 -10.12
C TYR A 11 14.82 -2.13 -11.49
N HIS A 12 16.04 -1.59 -11.54
CA HIS A 12 16.79 -1.41 -12.79
C HIS A 12 17.27 -2.73 -13.42
N THR A 13 17.66 -3.72 -12.61
CA THR A 13 18.12 -5.03 -13.13
C THR A 13 17.00 -5.90 -13.72
N ALA A 14 15.74 -5.66 -13.35
CA ALA A 14 14.60 -6.41 -13.88
C ALA A 14 14.20 -5.97 -15.31
N GLU A 15 14.49 -4.73 -15.70
CA GLU A 15 14.16 -4.18 -17.02
C GLU A 15 15.30 -4.35 -18.05
N HIS A 16 16.52 -4.64 -17.59
CA HIS A 16 17.69 -4.87 -18.44
C HIS A 16 18.47 -6.11 -18.00
N PRO A 17 18.12 -7.31 -18.51
CA PRO A 17 18.95 -8.49 -18.29
C PRO A 17 20.33 -8.27 -18.92
N ASP A 18 21.39 -8.72 -18.24
CA ASP A 18 22.73 -8.72 -18.83
C ASP A 18 22.79 -9.65 -20.05
N GLU A 19 23.87 -9.53 -20.83
CA GLU A 19 24.14 -10.34 -22.02
C GLU A 19 24.19 -11.86 -21.76
N ASN A 20 24.15 -12.28 -20.48
CA ASN A 20 24.13 -13.67 -20.04
C ASN A 20 22.75 -14.13 -19.52
N GLY A 21 21.73 -13.27 -19.52
CA GLY A 21 20.36 -13.61 -19.11
C GLY A 21 20.18 -13.85 -17.60
N ASN A 22 21.06 -13.33 -16.74
CA ASN A 22 21.02 -13.60 -15.30
C ASN A 22 20.01 -12.73 -14.56
N VAL A 23 18.72 -13.10 -14.63
CA VAL A 23 17.62 -12.58 -13.79
C VAL A 23 17.49 -13.34 -12.44
N LEU A 24 18.27 -14.41 -12.27
CA LEU A 24 18.09 -15.40 -11.21
C LEU A 24 18.46 -14.91 -9.79
N ILE A 25 19.33 -13.90 -9.66
CA ILE A 25 19.77 -13.41 -8.34
C ILE A 25 18.64 -12.62 -7.66
N GLY A 26 17.94 -11.75 -8.40
CA GLY A 26 16.80 -11.00 -7.88
C GLY A 26 15.61 -11.90 -7.51
N ALA A 27 15.31 -12.90 -8.35
CA ALA A 27 14.23 -13.86 -8.10
C ALA A 27 14.49 -14.73 -6.86
N ASN A 28 15.74 -15.12 -6.60
CA ASN A 28 16.11 -15.89 -5.41
C ASN A 28 16.05 -15.08 -4.12
N ILE A 29 16.43 -13.79 -4.17
CA ILE A 29 16.31 -12.88 -3.03
C ILE A 29 14.83 -12.57 -2.74
N LEU A 30 14.02 -12.31 -3.77
CA LEU A 30 12.57 -12.13 -3.65
C LEU A 30 11.89 -13.37 -3.09
N ARG A 31 12.24 -14.57 -3.59
CA ARG A 31 11.71 -15.84 -3.10
C ARG A 31 12.09 -16.08 -1.64
N LYS A 32 13.34 -15.79 -1.24
CA LYS A 32 13.78 -15.91 0.15
C LYS A 32 13.07 -14.92 1.07
N LEU A 33 12.86 -13.67 0.62
CA LEU A 33 12.11 -12.66 1.36
C LEU A 33 10.63 -13.06 1.51
N LEU A 34 10.03 -13.69 0.48
CA LEU A 34 8.67 -14.23 0.54
C LEU A 34 8.57 -15.42 1.50
N GLU A 35 9.54 -16.35 1.48
CA GLU A 35 9.61 -17.50 2.40
C GLU A 35 9.82 -17.05 3.86
N ASP A 36 10.69 -16.08 4.10
CA ASP A 36 10.94 -15.52 5.42
C ASP A 36 9.70 -14.77 5.95
N HIS A 37 8.98 -14.06 5.08
CA HIS A 37 7.71 -13.41 5.41
C HIS A 37 6.60 -14.42 5.73
N GLU A 38 6.51 -15.53 5.00
CA GLU A 38 5.54 -16.59 5.26
C GLU A 38 5.85 -17.32 6.58
N ASN A 39 7.13 -17.52 6.93
CA ASN A 39 7.55 -18.09 8.20
C ASN A 39 7.29 -17.15 9.39
N MET A 40 7.51 -15.84 9.23
CA MET A 40 7.11 -14.85 10.23
C MET A 40 5.59 -14.82 10.42
N ARG A 41 4.81 -14.97 9.35
CA ARG A 41 3.34 -15.06 9.42
C ARG A 41 2.86 -16.27 10.23
N LYS A 42 3.46 -17.44 9.99
CA LYS A 42 3.16 -18.68 10.76
C LYS A 42 3.50 -18.56 12.25
N GLN A 43 4.49 -17.74 12.62
CA GLN A 43 4.82 -17.46 14.02
C GLN A 43 3.83 -16.47 14.67
N LEU A 44 3.26 -15.54 13.90
CA LEU A 44 2.28 -14.57 14.38
C LEU A 44 0.88 -15.19 14.58
N ASP A 45 0.48 -16.14 13.73
CA ASP A 45 -0.80 -16.86 13.79
C ASP A 45 -0.94 -17.76 15.04
N ALA A 46 0.16 -18.11 15.73
CA ALA A 46 0.14 -19.01 16.87
C ALA A 46 -0.19 -18.33 18.22
N GLY A 47 -0.24 -17.00 18.30
CA GLY A 47 -0.26 -16.29 19.60
C GLY A 47 -1.30 -15.18 19.80
N THR A 48 -1.89 -14.61 18.75
CA THR A 48 -2.72 -13.41 18.93
C THR A 48 -3.80 -13.31 17.86
N SER A 49 -4.92 -14.01 18.06
CA SER A 49 -6.19 -13.60 17.42
C SER A 49 -6.59 -12.27 18.06
N THR A 50 -6.07 -11.18 17.49
CA THR A 50 -6.54 -9.83 17.75
C THR A 50 -7.71 -9.58 16.80
N LEU A 51 -8.80 -9.04 17.33
CA LEU A 51 -10.04 -8.73 16.60
C LEU A 51 -9.81 -8.03 15.23
N GLY A 52 -8.69 -7.31 15.08
CA GLY A 52 -8.29 -6.63 13.86
C GLY A 52 -7.81 -7.52 12.71
N ALA A 53 -7.13 -8.64 12.98
CA ALA A 53 -6.68 -9.57 11.92
C ALA A 53 -7.88 -10.27 11.25
N ASP A 54 -8.91 -10.58 12.04
CA ASP A 54 -10.12 -11.27 11.56
C ASP A 54 -10.91 -10.43 10.54
N ILE A 55 -10.93 -9.11 10.70
CA ILE A 55 -11.68 -8.19 9.81
C ILE A 55 -11.02 -8.12 8.43
N PHE A 56 -9.69 -8.01 8.36
CA PHE A 56 -8.96 -7.96 7.09
C PHE A 56 -9.00 -9.31 6.36
N LEU A 57 -8.85 -10.42 7.10
CA LEU A 57 -8.98 -11.77 6.55
C LEU A 57 -10.40 -12.03 6.00
N ARG A 58 -11.44 -11.53 6.67
CA ARG A 58 -12.81 -11.61 6.17
C ARG A 58 -13.00 -10.81 4.88
N ASP A 59 -12.46 -9.60 4.82
CA ASP A 59 -12.52 -8.77 3.60
C ASP A 59 -11.82 -9.45 2.43
N ALA A 60 -10.61 -9.96 2.66
CA ALA A 60 -9.83 -10.68 1.65
C ALA A 60 -10.56 -11.91 1.09
N LYS A 61 -11.27 -12.67 1.95
CA LYS A 61 -12.09 -13.83 1.52
C LYS A 61 -13.28 -13.45 0.63
N MET A 62 -13.76 -12.21 0.71
CA MET A 62 -14.88 -11.74 -0.13
C MET A 62 -14.40 -11.21 -1.49
N LEU A 63 -13.10 -10.98 -1.67
CA LEU A 63 -12.54 -10.50 -2.92
C LEU A 63 -12.20 -11.68 -3.84
N ASN A 64 -12.45 -11.50 -5.15
CA ASN A 64 -11.91 -12.43 -6.15
C ASN A 64 -10.41 -12.17 -6.37
N GLN A 65 -9.70 -13.13 -6.97
CA GLN A 65 -8.25 -13.03 -7.19
C GLN A 65 -7.83 -11.80 -8.02
N SER A 66 -8.66 -11.36 -8.96
CA SER A 66 -8.39 -10.17 -9.76
C SER A 66 -8.47 -8.90 -8.91
N SER A 67 -9.48 -8.79 -8.06
CA SER A 67 -9.64 -7.68 -7.12
C SER A 67 -8.49 -7.62 -6.11
N VAL A 68 -8.04 -8.77 -5.60
CA VAL A 68 -6.87 -8.84 -4.70
C VAL A 68 -5.63 -8.24 -5.37
N LYS A 69 -5.34 -8.61 -6.63
CA LYS A 69 -4.21 -8.05 -7.38
C LYS A 69 -4.34 -6.53 -7.57
N ILE A 70 -5.53 -6.06 -7.94
CA ILE A 70 -5.80 -4.64 -8.12
C ILE A 70 -5.58 -3.87 -6.80
N TYR A 71 -6.03 -4.42 -5.69
CA TYR A 71 -5.93 -3.79 -4.37
C TYR A 71 -4.48 -3.76 -3.89
N ALA A 72 -3.75 -4.87 -4.07
CA ALA A 72 -2.32 -4.94 -3.82
C ALA A 72 -1.56 -3.87 -4.63
N THR A 73 -1.84 -3.75 -5.93
CA THR A 73 -1.21 -2.72 -6.78
C THR A 73 -1.55 -1.29 -6.33
N ALA A 74 -2.77 -1.04 -5.84
CA ALA A 74 -3.16 0.27 -5.31
C ALA A 74 -2.37 0.60 -4.03
N LEU A 75 -2.30 -0.35 -3.10
CA LEU A 75 -1.57 -0.21 -1.84
C LEU A 75 -0.06 -0.07 -2.05
N GLN A 76 0.50 -0.78 -3.03
CA GLN A 76 1.92 -0.68 -3.38
C GLN A 76 2.27 0.71 -3.91
N VAL A 77 1.43 1.27 -4.78
CA VAL A 77 1.67 2.63 -5.30
C VAL A 77 1.50 3.68 -4.19
N PHE A 78 0.59 3.46 -3.24
CA PHE A 78 0.47 4.32 -2.07
C PHE A 78 1.70 4.22 -1.15
N SER A 79 2.24 3.03 -0.92
CA SER A 79 3.47 2.87 -0.13
C SER A 79 4.67 3.54 -0.79
N THR A 80 4.78 3.45 -2.12
CA THR A 80 5.80 4.17 -2.89
C THR A 80 5.69 5.67 -2.68
N TYR A 81 4.48 6.24 -2.78
CA TYR A 81 4.26 7.66 -2.49
C TYR A 81 4.71 8.06 -1.08
N LEU A 82 4.31 7.29 -0.05
CA LEU A 82 4.66 7.61 1.35
C LEU A 82 6.17 7.60 1.57
N TRP A 83 6.87 6.67 0.89
CA TRP A 83 8.31 6.58 0.90
C TRP A 83 8.98 7.76 0.18
N GLU A 84 8.56 8.09 -1.03
CA GLU A 84 9.13 9.19 -1.83
C GLU A 84 8.97 10.55 -1.14
N GLN A 85 7.87 10.75 -0.42
CA GLN A 85 7.61 11.98 0.33
C GLN A 85 8.23 11.97 1.73
N TRP A 86 8.97 10.91 2.10
CA TRP A 86 9.61 10.76 3.42
C TRP A 86 8.64 10.93 4.60
N LEU A 87 7.37 10.56 4.40
CA LEU A 87 6.31 10.81 5.36
C LEU A 87 6.35 9.81 6.51
N ILE A 88 6.24 8.52 6.17
CA ILE A 88 6.22 7.42 7.13
C ILE A 88 6.78 6.14 6.51
N SER A 89 7.34 5.27 7.35
CA SER A 89 7.56 3.88 6.98
C SER A 89 6.21 3.15 7.01
N PHE A 90 5.77 2.66 5.85
CA PHE A 90 4.50 1.95 5.69
C PHE A 90 4.77 0.52 5.24
N ASP A 91 4.39 -0.44 6.08
CA ASP A 91 4.52 -1.85 5.77
C ASP A 91 3.45 -2.27 4.77
N PHE A 92 3.81 -2.25 3.48
CA PHE A 92 2.95 -2.70 2.40
C PHE A 92 2.52 -4.16 2.55
N ALA A 93 3.43 -5.05 2.96
CA ALA A 93 3.14 -6.47 3.07
C ALA A 93 2.11 -6.73 4.18
N GLY A 94 2.23 -6.01 5.30
CA GLY A 94 1.24 -6.00 6.36
C GLY A 94 -0.05 -5.24 6.05
N ALA A 95 -0.05 -4.25 5.14
CA ALA A 95 -1.20 -3.36 4.93
C ALA A 95 -2.50 -4.07 4.51
N MET A 96 -2.41 -5.23 3.85
CA MET A 96 -3.58 -6.02 3.44
C MET A 96 -4.10 -6.97 4.52
N GLU A 97 -3.31 -7.27 5.55
CA GLU A 97 -3.59 -8.33 6.51
C GLU A 97 -3.62 -7.82 7.96
N ASN A 98 -3.05 -6.65 8.21
CA ASN A 98 -2.76 -6.15 9.54
C ASN A 98 -3.23 -4.70 9.70
N ALA A 99 -4.20 -4.50 10.60
CA ALA A 99 -4.73 -3.18 10.92
C ALA A 99 -3.66 -2.22 11.47
N SER A 100 -2.65 -2.71 12.20
CA SER A 100 -1.62 -1.86 12.82
C SER A 100 -0.74 -1.12 11.81
N ALA A 101 -0.60 -1.63 10.58
CA ALA A 101 0.09 -0.95 9.48
C ALA A 101 -0.55 0.43 9.16
N TRP A 102 -1.82 0.62 9.55
CA TRP A 102 -2.59 1.83 9.28
C TRP A 102 -2.57 2.86 10.41
N GLN A 103 -1.92 2.60 11.55
CA GLN A 103 -2.00 3.48 12.73
C GLN A 103 -1.53 4.91 12.47
N CYS A 104 -0.56 5.08 11.57
CA CYS A 104 0.04 6.37 11.24
C CYS A 104 -0.66 7.06 10.05
N ILE A 105 -1.66 6.42 9.44
CA ILE A 105 -2.34 6.97 8.28
C ILE A 105 -3.36 8.03 8.70
N LYS A 106 -3.32 9.16 8.00
CA LYS A 106 -4.15 10.35 8.23
C LYS A 106 -4.75 10.83 6.92
N ALA A 107 -5.75 11.70 7.02
CA ALA A 107 -6.40 12.32 5.86
C ALA A 107 -5.40 13.04 4.94
N GLU A 108 -4.43 13.76 5.50
CA GLU A 108 -3.39 14.48 4.75
C GLU A 108 -2.55 13.57 3.85
N HIS A 109 -2.27 12.33 4.28
CA HIS A 109 -1.54 11.36 3.47
C HIS A 109 -2.31 10.93 2.23
N ILE A 110 -3.64 10.74 2.36
CA ILE A 110 -4.50 10.34 1.24
C ILE A 110 -4.72 11.53 0.29
N ALA A 111 -4.87 12.74 0.81
CA ALA A 111 -4.98 13.94 0.00
C ALA A 111 -3.70 14.19 -0.81
N GLY A 112 -2.54 14.13 -0.17
CA GLY A 112 -1.24 14.27 -0.85
C GLY A 112 -0.99 13.16 -1.87
N PHE A 113 -1.45 11.93 -1.61
CA PHE A 113 -1.36 10.85 -2.58
C PHE A 113 -2.14 11.13 -3.86
N ALA A 114 -3.35 11.69 -3.74
CA ALA A 114 -4.15 12.06 -4.90
C ALA A 114 -3.46 13.14 -5.75
N GLU A 115 -2.88 14.15 -5.11
CA GLU A 115 -2.13 15.20 -5.81
C GLU A 115 -0.82 14.69 -6.43
N TRP A 116 -0.10 13.83 -5.72
CA TRP A 116 1.09 13.16 -6.27
C TRP A 116 0.73 12.33 -7.50
N MET A 117 -0.34 11.53 -7.46
CA MET A 117 -0.81 10.79 -8.62
C MET A 117 -1.16 11.70 -9.82
N LYS A 118 -1.80 12.84 -9.57
CA LYS A 118 -2.08 13.83 -10.63
C LYS A 118 -0.78 14.37 -11.24
N SER A 119 0.21 14.70 -10.41
CA SER A 119 1.52 15.20 -10.87
C SER A 119 2.29 14.17 -11.71
N MET A 120 2.08 12.88 -11.45
CA MET A 120 2.65 11.76 -12.22
C MET A 120 1.87 11.46 -13.51
N GLY A 121 0.81 12.21 -13.82
CA GLY A 121 0.03 12.06 -15.04
C GLY A 121 -0.98 10.92 -15.02
N TYR A 122 -1.32 10.37 -13.85
CA TYR A 122 -2.36 9.35 -13.76
C TYR A 122 -3.73 9.93 -14.11
N ALA A 123 -4.55 9.12 -14.80
CA ALA A 123 -5.92 9.48 -15.10
C ALA A 123 -6.71 9.74 -13.80
N ARG A 124 -7.61 10.72 -13.85
CA ARG A 124 -8.47 11.08 -12.71
C ARG A 124 -9.24 9.89 -12.16
N SER A 125 -9.87 9.09 -13.03
CA SER A 125 -10.62 7.89 -12.65
C SER A 125 -9.74 6.84 -11.96
N THR A 126 -8.49 6.68 -12.40
CA THR A 126 -7.52 5.79 -11.74
C THR A 126 -7.14 6.30 -10.36
N THR A 127 -6.93 7.61 -10.21
CA THR A 127 -6.61 8.26 -8.93
C THR A 127 -7.76 8.09 -7.94
N GLU A 128 -8.99 8.41 -8.36
CA GLU A 128 -10.20 8.25 -7.54
C GLU A 128 -10.40 6.78 -7.12
N TYR A 129 -10.24 5.86 -8.07
CA TYR A 129 -10.39 4.43 -7.78
C TYR A 129 -9.35 3.93 -6.78
N ARG A 130 -8.06 4.28 -6.94
CA ARG A 130 -7.03 3.90 -5.96
C ARG A 130 -7.28 4.55 -4.59
N CYS A 131 -7.65 5.84 -4.54
CA CYS A 131 -8.02 6.49 -3.28
C CYS A 131 -9.19 5.78 -2.59
N SER A 132 -10.19 5.28 -3.34
CA SER A 132 -11.30 4.52 -2.77
C SER A 132 -10.84 3.22 -2.09
N ILE A 133 -9.82 2.55 -2.66
CA ILE A 133 -9.23 1.35 -2.07
C ILE A 133 -8.50 1.70 -0.77
N ILE A 134 -7.69 2.77 -0.77
CA ILE A 134 -7.00 3.23 0.46
C ILE A 134 -8.00 3.57 1.56
N LYS A 135 -9.08 4.27 1.23
CA LYS A 135 -10.17 4.59 2.17
C LYS A 135 -10.89 3.34 2.70
N ARG A 136 -11.07 2.31 1.87
CA ARG A 136 -11.64 1.02 2.29
C ARG A 136 -10.78 0.38 3.37
N TYR A 137 -9.46 0.29 3.16
CA TYR A 137 -8.58 -0.31 4.15
C TYR A 137 -8.42 0.54 5.42
N ALA A 138 -8.41 1.87 5.30
CA ALA A 138 -8.50 2.75 6.46
C ALA A 138 -9.80 2.52 7.26
N LYS A 139 -10.92 2.27 6.60
CA LYS A 139 -12.18 1.89 7.25
C LYS A 139 -12.05 0.56 7.98
N LEU A 140 -11.43 -0.46 7.38
CA LEU A 140 -11.18 -1.74 8.06
C LEU A 140 -10.29 -1.56 9.30
N ALA A 141 -9.26 -0.72 9.22
CA ALA A 141 -8.40 -0.38 10.35
C ALA A 141 -9.16 0.38 11.46
N HIS A 142 -10.12 1.23 11.09
CA HIS A 142 -11.02 1.88 12.04
C HIS A 142 -11.96 0.87 12.72
N GLU A 143 -12.55 -0.06 11.96
CA GLU A 143 -13.38 -1.15 12.52
C GLU A 143 -12.57 -2.07 13.45
N ALA A 144 -11.27 -2.22 13.20
CA ALA A 144 -10.32 -2.91 14.08
C ALA A 144 -9.86 -2.08 15.29
N GLY A 145 -10.29 -0.82 15.43
CA GLY A 145 -9.95 0.07 16.54
C GLY A 145 -8.59 0.74 16.45
N VAL A 146 -7.88 0.65 15.32
CA VAL A 146 -6.54 1.24 15.13
C VAL A 146 -6.63 2.72 14.73
N ILE A 147 -7.60 3.08 13.88
CA ILE A 147 -7.85 4.47 13.49
C ILE A 147 -8.97 5.04 14.35
N SER A 148 -8.75 6.21 14.96
CA SER A 148 -9.78 6.88 15.76
C SER A 148 -10.97 7.33 14.92
N HIS A 149 -12.13 7.50 15.54
CA HIS A 149 -13.34 7.97 14.85
C HIS A 149 -13.13 9.33 14.17
N ASP A 150 -12.49 10.27 14.85
CA ASP A 150 -12.22 11.62 14.32
C ASP A 150 -11.29 11.57 13.09
N CYS A 151 -10.23 10.75 13.16
CA CYS A 151 -9.33 10.54 12.02
C CYS A 151 -10.07 9.91 10.84
N MET A 152 -10.92 8.90 11.09
CA MET A 152 -11.71 8.26 10.03
C MET A 152 -12.71 9.24 9.40
N GLN A 153 -13.29 10.15 10.18
CA GLN A 153 -14.19 11.18 9.65
C GLN A 153 -13.44 12.11 8.69
N GLN A 154 -12.25 12.59 9.08
CA GLN A 154 -11.40 13.40 8.19
C GLN A 154 -11.03 12.63 6.91
N ILE A 155 -10.70 11.34 7.01
CA ILE A 155 -10.39 10.48 5.85
C ILE A 155 -11.57 10.37 4.87
N LYS A 156 -12.81 10.27 5.38
CA LYS A 156 -14.01 10.26 4.54
C LYS A 156 -14.14 11.56 3.77
N ASP A 157 -13.93 12.68 4.46
CA ASP A 157 -14.10 14.04 3.95
C ASP A 157 -12.99 14.48 2.98
N VAL A 158 -11.91 13.70 2.83
CA VAL A 158 -10.91 13.91 1.78
C VAL A 158 -11.60 13.83 0.41
N CYS A 159 -11.95 14.98 -0.15
CA CYS A 159 -12.44 15.04 -1.51
C CYS A 159 -11.24 14.87 -2.43
N VAL A 160 -11.28 13.90 -3.36
CA VAL A 160 -10.39 13.95 -4.53
C VAL A 160 -10.96 15.08 -5.36
N ALA A 161 -10.52 16.31 -5.08
CA ALA A 161 -11.14 17.51 -5.62
C ALA A 161 -11.25 17.38 -7.14
N SER A 162 -12.49 17.50 -7.63
CA SER A 162 -12.82 17.76 -9.02
C SER A 162 -12.34 19.17 -9.34
N THR A 163 -11.05 19.33 -9.65
CA THR A 163 -10.51 20.61 -10.10
C THR A 163 -10.97 20.86 -11.55
N ASP A 164 -12.28 20.98 -11.76
CA ASP A 164 -12.92 21.37 -13.02
C ASP A 164 -14.00 22.42 -12.70
N ASN A 165 -13.60 23.58 -12.17
CA ASN A 165 -14.29 24.87 -12.37
C ASN A 165 -13.61 26.01 -11.59
N GLN A 166 -12.39 26.38 -11.98
CA GLN A 166 -11.95 27.77 -11.84
C GLN A 166 -11.36 28.23 -13.17
N LEU A 167 -12.26 28.38 -14.16
CA LEU A 167 -12.07 29.36 -15.21
C LEU A 167 -12.48 30.71 -14.64
N LEU A 168 -11.49 31.53 -14.28
CA LEU A 168 -11.57 32.99 -14.26
C LEU A 168 -10.29 33.53 -14.89
#